data_AF-A0A433DGD8-F1
#
_entry.id   AF-A0A433DGD8-F1
#
_cell.length_a   1.000
_cell.length_b   1.000
_cell.length_c   1.000
_cell.angle_alpha   90.00
_cell.angle_beta   90.00
_cell.angle_gamma   90.00
#
_symmetry.space_group_name_H-M   'P 1'
#
loop_
_entity.id
_entity.type
_entity.pdbx_description
1 polymer ?
#
loop_
_entity_poly.entity_id
_entity_poly.type
_entity_poly.pdbx_seq_one_letter_code
_entity_poly.pdbx_strand_id
1 'polypeptide(L)'
;MQWVQQVYTAFLICYQTPNNLLHDASASEYEYRDFIVNPIWRNIFFDVSHIIRMRTGEVENSDRKLQMNLSKFPHERRAIGWLHDGILMMKIGSVDVQVAFGEVVGNACEQNDGKMCEDRTKILKAMQLALVRLRRLLLEKGVDKGLLWELETYGILIDKKDFCFYSMHQVDDYFLVNEFDNFTIPDNCGNLRELSHIIFKQCCHSSRRRQSARRVTEDFVRPSPRKPNKRR
;
A
#
# COMPACT_ATOMS: atom_id res chain seq x y z
N MET A 1 0.27 -18.18 -11.11
CA MET A 1 -0.36 -18.25 -12.45
C MET A 1 -1.89 -18.06 -12.39
N GLN A 2 -2.61 -18.68 -11.45
CA GLN A 2 -4.09 -18.62 -11.40
C GLN A 2 -4.67 -17.21 -11.14
N TRP A 3 -3.98 -16.37 -10.37
CA TRP A 3 -4.45 -15.01 -10.08
C TRP A 3 -4.30 -14.06 -11.30
N VAL A 4 -3.28 -14.26 -12.14
CA VAL A 4 -3.10 -13.49 -13.39
C VAL A 4 -4.31 -13.72 -14.29
N GLN A 5 -4.76 -14.97 -14.39
CA GLN A 5 -6.00 -15.30 -15.09
C GLN A 5 -7.23 -14.64 -14.46
N GLN A 6 -7.32 -14.51 -13.13
CA GLN A 6 -8.43 -13.81 -12.49
C GLN A 6 -8.47 -12.31 -12.81
N VAL A 7 -7.32 -11.64 -12.79
CA VAL A 7 -7.23 -10.23 -13.23
C VAL A 7 -7.63 -10.12 -14.69
N TYR A 8 -7.11 -10.98 -15.54
CA TYR A 8 -7.48 -11.03 -16.96
C TYR A 8 -8.97 -11.25 -17.19
N THR A 9 -9.58 -12.19 -16.47
CA THR A 9 -11.01 -12.47 -16.57
C THR A 9 -11.83 -11.28 -16.11
N ALA A 10 -11.45 -10.60 -15.02
CA ALA A 10 -12.15 -9.39 -14.57
C ALA A 10 -12.13 -8.29 -15.64
N PHE A 11 -10.96 -8.04 -16.24
CA PHE A 11 -10.82 -7.08 -17.33
C PHE A 11 -11.55 -7.49 -18.61
N LEU A 12 -11.46 -8.76 -19.00
CA LEU A 12 -12.20 -9.30 -20.15
C LEU A 12 -13.70 -9.14 -19.97
N ILE A 13 -14.23 -9.44 -18.77
CA ILE A 13 -15.64 -9.21 -18.45
C ILE A 13 -15.97 -7.72 -18.61
N CYS A 14 -15.18 -6.81 -18.02
CA CYS A 14 -15.41 -5.37 -18.16
C CYS A 14 -15.40 -4.87 -19.62
N TYR A 15 -14.52 -5.41 -20.47
CA TYR A 15 -14.51 -5.04 -21.90
C TYR A 15 -15.69 -5.65 -22.68
N GLN A 16 -16.22 -6.79 -22.25
CA GLN A 16 -17.29 -7.52 -22.94
C GLN A 16 -18.68 -7.12 -22.46
N THR A 17 -18.80 -6.54 -21.27
CA THR A 17 -20.06 -6.03 -20.75
C THR A 17 -20.46 -4.71 -21.41
N PRO A 18 -21.76 -4.50 -21.70
CA PRO A 18 -22.25 -3.23 -22.25
C PRO A 18 -21.92 -2.01 -21.38
N ASN A 19 -21.90 -2.22 -20.06
CA ASN A 19 -21.55 -1.22 -19.07
C ASN A 19 -20.06 -1.33 -18.72
N ASN A 20 -19.19 -0.92 -19.63
CA ASN A 20 -17.76 -0.89 -19.38
C ASN A 20 -17.41 0.27 -18.43
N LEU A 21 -17.15 -0.06 -17.16
CA LEU A 21 -16.82 0.90 -16.10
C LEU A 21 -15.59 1.77 -16.41
N LEU A 22 -14.72 1.37 -17.35
CA LEU A 22 -13.58 2.16 -17.79
C LEU A 22 -13.97 3.31 -18.73
N HIS A 23 -15.20 3.32 -19.23
CA HIS A 23 -15.77 4.37 -20.11
C HIS A 23 -17.10 4.93 -19.59
N ASP A 24 -17.58 4.44 -18.44
CA ASP A 24 -18.83 4.86 -17.86
C ASP A 24 -18.62 6.03 -16.89
N ALA A 25 -18.86 7.25 -17.35
CA ALA A 25 -18.77 8.44 -16.53
C ALA A 25 -19.88 8.53 -15.45
N SER A 26 -20.96 7.75 -15.59
CA SER A 26 -22.06 7.69 -14.62
C SER A 26 -21.82 6.68 -13.49
N ALA A 27 -20.83 5.79 -13.64
CA ALA A 27 -20.46 4.84 -12.62
C ALA A 27 -19.98 5.53 -11.36
N SER A 28 -20.38 5.02 -10.19
CA SER A 28 -19.87 5.54 -8.93
C SER A 28 -18.40 5.14 -8.70
N GLU A 29 -17.67 5.93 -7.91
CA GLU A 29 -16.33 5.58 -7.40
C GLU A 29 -16.36 4.23 -6.67
N TYR A 30 -17.46 3.93 -5.95
CA TYR A 30 -17.64 2.65 -5.27
C TYR A 30 -17.66 1.47 -6.26
N GLU A 31 -18.46 1.56 -7.33
CA GLU A 31 -18.54 0.52 -8.36
C GLU A 31 -17.19 0.35 -9.07
N TYR A 32 -16.54 1.46 -9.45
CA TYR A 32 -15.23 1.42 -10.06
C TYR A 32 -14.20 0.72 -9.15
N ARG A 33 -14.19 1.08 -7.86
CA ARG A 33 -13.30 0.48 -6.87
C ARG A 33 -13.58 -1.01 -6.68
N ASP A 34 -14.84 -1.42 -6.59
CA ASP A 34 -15.17 -2.82 -6.29
C ASP A 34 -14.93 -3.77 -7.47
N PHE A 35 -15.25 -3.34 -8.69
CA PHE A 35 -15.13 -4.18 -9.88
C PHE A 35 -13.78 -4.12 -10.58
N ILE A 36 -13.03 -3.01 -10.46
CA ILE A 36 -11.73 -2.84 -11.12
C ILE A 36 -10.58 -2.84 -10.11
N VAL A 37 -10.57 -1.87 -9.19
CA VAL A 37 -9.39 -1.59 -8.33
C VAL A 37 -9.14 -2.69 -7.31
N ASN A 38 -10.16 -3.07 -6.55
CA ASN A 38 -10.05 -4.06 -5.47
C ASN A 38 -9.53 -5.41 -5.98
N PRO A 39 -10.02 -5.95 -7.12
CA PRO A 39 -9.43 -7.13 -7.75
C PRO A 39 -7.95 -6.96 -8.07
N ILE A 40 -7.52 -5.84 -8.66
CA ILE A 40 -6.11 -5.60 -8.99
C ILE A 40 -5.26 -5.61 -7.71
N TRP A 41 -5.65 -4.85 -6.69
CA TRP A 41 -4.94 -4.80 -5.41
C TRP A 41 -4.82 -6.16 -4.73
N ARG A 42 -5.92 -6.91 -4.64
CA ARG A 42 -5.92 -8.24 -4.01
C ARG A 42 -4.99 -9.21 -4.75
N ASN A 43 -4.98 -9.13 -6.08
CA ASN A 43 -4.23 -10.06 -6.91
C ASN A 43 -2.72 -9.74 -6.98
N ILE A 44 -2.32 -8.45 -7.02
CA ILE A 44 -0.90 -8.06 -6.99
C ILE A 44 -0.19 -8.63 -5.75
N PHE A 45 -0.87 -8.65 -4.60
CA PHE A 45 -0.31 -9.13 -3.34
C PHE A 45 -0.70 -10.58 -3.00
N PHE A 46 -1.40 -11.29 -3.88
CA PHE A 46 -1.93 -12.61 -3.58
C PHE A 46 -0.83 -13.62 -3.21
N ASP A 47 0.26 -13.64 -3.97
CA ASP A 47 1.37 -14.57 -3.76
C ASP A 47 2.11 -14.33 -2.43
N VAL A 48 2.02 -13.11 -1.88
CA VAL A 48 2.63 -12.72 -0.59
C VAL A 48 1.61 -12.64 0.55
N SER A 49 0.37 -13.07 0.33
CA SER A 49 -0.75 -12.97 1.28
C SER A 49 -0.49 -13.59 2.67
N HIS A 50 0.40 -14.59 2.75
CA HIS A 50 0.81 -15.24 4.00
C HIS A 50 1.73 -14.37 4.89
N ILE A 51 2.36 -13.33 4.32
CA ILE A 51 3.24 -12.38 5.03
C ILE A 51 2.59 -10.99 5.07
N ILE A 52 1.93 -10.62 3.98
CA ILE A 52 1.41 -9.29 3.72
C ILE A 52 -0.06 -9.40 3.32
N ARG A 53 -0.95 -8.81 4.10
CA ARG A 53 -2.40 -8.82 3.84
C ARG A 53 -2.88 -7.44 3.38
N MET A 54 -3.45 -7.39 2.18
CA MET A 54 -4.20 -6.23 1.70
C MET A 54 -5.62 -6.25 2.29
N ARG A 55 -6.06 -5.13 2.85
CA ARG A 55 -7.46 -4.86 3.22
C ARG A 55 -7.99 -3.76 2.33
N THR A 56 -9.23 -3.86 1.89
CA THR A 56 -9.90 -2.88 1.03
C THR A 56 -11.28 -2.52 1.58
N GLY A 57 -11.82 -1.37 1.16
CA GLY A 57 -13.17 -0.91 1.50
C GLY A 57 -13.21 -0.09 2.78
N GLU A 58 -12.65 1.12 2.74
CA GLU A 58 -12.64 2.09 3.85
C GLU A 58 -12.03 1.53 5.14
N VAL A 59 -10.74 1.22 5.08
CA VAL A 59 -9.99 0.64 6.18
C VAL A 59 -9.38 1.74 7.04
N GLU A 60 -9.58 1.65 8.35
CA GLU A 60 -9.07 2.65 9.27
C GLU A 60 -7.54 2.61 9.48
N ASN A 61 -6.93 3.80 9.45
CA ASN A 61 -5.54 4.03 9.81
C ASN A 61 -5.37 3.99 11.34
N SER A 62 -4.74 2.91 11.83
CA SER A 62 -4.52 2.72 13.27
C SER A 62 -3.36 3.56 13.82
N ASP A 63 -2.42 3.97 12.97
CA ASP A 63 -1.25 4.77 13.37
C ASP A 63 -1.66 6.19 13.74
N ARG A 64 -2.61 6.75 13.00
CA ARG A 64 -3.17 8.07 13.27
C ARG A 64 -4.03 8.10 14.53
N LYS A 65 -4.77 7.02 14.83
CA LYS A 65 -5.51 6.92 16.12
C LYS A 65 -4.59 7.10 17.32
N LEU A 66 -3.35 6.61 17.22
CA LEU A 66 -2.34 6.73 18.26
C LEU A 66 -1.73 8.15 18.33
N GLN A 67 -1.64 8.85 17.22
CA GLN A 67 -1.22 10.27 17.17
C GLN A 67 -2.43 11.20 17.26
N MET A 68 -2.91 11.39 18.49
CA MET A 68 -3.88 12.44 18.77
C MET A 68 -3.32 13.82 18.41
N ASN A 69 -4.23 14.74 18.06
CA ASN A 69 -3.90 16.13 17.76
C ASN A 69 -3.23 16.82 18.96
N LEU A 70 -1.91 17.02 18.91
CA LEU A 70 -1.12 17.59 19.99
C LEU A 70 -1.49 19.06 20.28
N SER A 71 -2.16 19.75 19.36
CA SER A 71 -2.66 21.12 19.55
C SER A 71 -3.93 21.21 20.40
N LYS A 72 -4.55 20.08 20.78
CA LYS A 72 -5.74 20.04 21.66
C LYS A 72 -5.43 19.41 23.01
N PHE A 73 -6.17 19.83 24.05
CA PHE A 73 -6.05 19.25 25.38
C PHE A 73 -6.42 17.76 25.39
N PRO A 74 -5.81 16.93 26.27
CA PRO A 74 -6.00 15.47 26.28
C PRO A 74 -7.46 14.98 26.23
N HIS A 75 -8.38 15.69 26.87
CA HIS A 75 -9.81 15.36 26.97
C HIS A 75 -10.66 15.83 25.77
N GLU A 76 -10.10 16.69 24.91
CA GLU A 76 -10.77 17.23 23.71
C GLU A 76 -10.30 16.55 22.42
N ARG A 77 -9.28 15.71 22.52
CA ARG A 77 -8.74 14.93 21.41
C ARG A 77 -9.78 13.90 20.99
N ARG A 78 -10.29 14.04 19.76
CA ARG A 78 -11.14 13.03 19.12
C ARG A 78 -10.33 12.28 18.07
N ALA A 79 -10.47 10.97 18.03
CA ALA A 79 -9.99 10.17 16.92
C ALA A 79 -10.80 10.55 15.68
N ILE A 80 -10.19 11.28 14.75
CA ILE A 80 -10.72 11.44 13.40
C ILE A 80 -9.94 10.41 12.57
N GLY A 81 -10.35 9.15 12.71
CA GLY A 81 -9.71 8.04 12.00
C GLY A 81 -9.77 8.34 10.51
N TRP A 82 -8.62 8.40 9.86
CA TRP A 82 -8.60 8.40 8.41
C TRP A 82 -8.90 7.00 7.93
N LEU A 83 -9.95 6.89 7.14
CA LEU A 83 -10.24 5.68 6.38
C LEU A 83 -9.46 5.79 5.08
N HIS A 84 -8.84 4.70 4.66
CA HIS A 84 -8.18 4.57 3.37
C HIS A 84 -8.90 3.50 2.56
N ASP A 85 -9.00 3.66 1.26
CA ASP A 85 -9.61 2.65 0.37
C ASP A 85 -8.91 1.31 0.44
N GLY A 86 -7.59 1.35 0.65
CA GLY A 86 -6.74 0.18 0.81
C GLY A 86 -5.66 0.37 1.86
N ILE A 87 -5.43 -0.65 2.69
CA ILE A 87 -4.25 -0.71 3.57
C ILE A 87 -3.56 -2.06 3.43
N LEU A 88 -2.26 -2.02 3.18
CA LEU A 88 -1.40 -3.18 3.18
C LEU A 88 -0.78 -3.35 4.57
N MET A 89 -0.97 -4.52 5.16
CA MET A 89 -0.48 -4.84 6.49
C MET A 89 0.53 -5.98 6.44
N MET A 90 1.60 -5.88 7.20
CA MET A 90 2.62 -6.92 7.35
C MET A 90 2.65 -7.41 8.79
N LYS A 91 2.85 -8.72 8.97
CA LYS A 91 3.01 -9.30 10.31
C LYS A 91 4.49 -9.33 10.71
N ILE A 92 4.83 -8.64 11.80
CA ILE A 92 6.19 -8.59 12.36
C ILE A 92 6.15 -9.24 13.76
N GLY A 93 6.56 -10.50 13.82
CA GLY A 93 6.34 -11.34 14.99
C GLY A 93 4.84 -11.59 15.23
N SER A 94 4.31 -11.08 16.34
CA SER A 94 2.88 -11.16 16.68
C SER A 94 2.10 -9.86 16.43
N VAL A 95 2.74 -8.84 15.84
CA VAL A 95 2.16 -7.50 15.66
C VAL A 95 1.84 -7.26 14.19
N ASP A 96 0.62 -6.83 13.91
CA ASP A 96 0.23 -6.33 12.59
C ASP A 96 0.67 -4.87 12.44
N VAL A 97 1.38 -4.57 11.35
CA VAL A 97 1.92 -3.24 11.05
C VAL A 97 1.40 -2.78 9.69
N GLN A 98 0.90 -1.54 9.62
CA GLN A 98 0.47 -0.93 8.36
C GLN A 98 1.71 -0.43 7.62
N VAL A 99 1.88 -0.80 6.35
CA VAL A 99 3.10 -0.51 5.56
C VAL A 99 2.81 0.12 4.20
N ALA A 100 1.57 0.05 3.73
CA ALA A 100 1.14 0.82 2.55
C ALA A 100 -0.31 1.29 2.64
N PHE A 101 -0.61 2.38 1.93
CA PHE A 101 -1.90 3.06 1.96
C PHE A 101 -2.36 3.39 0.53
N GLY A 102 -3.63 3.13 0.24
CA GLY A 102 -4.24 3.30 -1.08
C GLY A 102 -5.46 4.20 -1.05
N GLU A 103 -5.59 5.09 -2.04
CA GLU A 103 -6.78 5.91 -2.31
C GLU A 103 -7.13 5.86 -3.80
N VAL A 104 -8.41 5.94 -4.10
CA VAL A 104 -9.04 6.02 -5.41
C VAL A 104 -9.79 7.33 -5.50
N VAL A 105 -9.48 8.11 -6.54
CA VAL A 105 -10.04 9.42 -6.78
C VAL A 105 -11.03 9.29 -7.93
N GLY A 106 -12.33 9.31 -7.61
CA GLY A 106 -13.39 9.24 -8.61
C GLY A 106 -13.49 7.90 -9.33
N ASN A 107 -14.24 7.90 -10.43
CA ASN A 107 -14.32 6.77 -11.35
C ASN A 107 -13.24 6.88 -12.45
N ALA A 108 -13.26 5.97 -13.42
CA ALA A 108 -12.28 5.94 -14.51
C ALA A 108 -12.31 7.13 -15.49
N CYS A 109 -13.32 8.00 -15.43
CA CYS A 109 -13.58 9.06 -16.42
C CYS A 109 -13.49 10.47 -15.83
N GLU A 110 -13.88 10.64 -14.57
CA GLU A 110 -13.98 11.95 -13.94
C GLU A 110 -12.64 12.44 -13.39
N GLN A 111 -12.31 13.70 -13.64
CA GLN A 111 -11.13 14.34 -13.07
C GLN A 111 -11.49 15.18 -11.85
N ASN A 112 -10.77 14.98 -10.75
CA ASN A 112 -10.91 15.82 -9.58
C ASN A 112 -9.55 16.14 -8.95
N ASP A 113 -8.86 17.13 -9.52
CA ASP A 113 -7.50 17.52 -9.09
C ASP A 113 -7.45 17.93 -7.61
N GLY A 114 -8.53 18.56 -7.12
CA GLY A 114 -8.67 18.95 -5.71
C GLY A 114 -8.66 17.73 -4.80
N LYS A 115 -9.58 16.78 -5.04
CA LYS A 115 -9.64 15.51 -4.29
C LYS A 115 -8.34 14.72 -4.43
N MET A 116 -7.76 14.65 -5.62
CA MET A 116 -6.47 14.00 -5.86
C MET A 116 -5.36 14.58 -4.96
N CYS A 117 -5.27 15.90 -4.84
CA CYS A 117 -4.27 16.55 -3.99
C CYS A 117 -4.50 16.27 -2.49
N GLU A 118 -5.77 16.26 -2.07
CA GLU A 118 -6.17 15.93 -0.69
C GLU A 118 -5.82 14.47 -0.34
N ASP A 119 -6.20 13.53 -1.19
CA ASP A 119 -5.95 12.09 -1.00
C ASP A 119 -4.47 11.75 -1.11
N ARG A 120 -3.72 12.39 -2.01
CA ARG A 120 -2.25 12.27 -2.03
C ARG A 120 -1.66 12.73 -0.70
N THR A 121 -2.07 13.89 -0.19
CA THR A 121 -1.58 14.42 1.10
C THR A 121 -1.93 13.48 2.26
N LYS A 122 -3.11 12.87 2.20
CA LYS A 122 -3.59 11.88 3.16
C LYS A 122 -2.71 10.62 3.18
N ILE A 123 -2.39 10.07 2.00
CA ILE A 123 -1.47 8.94 1.84
C ILE A 123 -0.08 9.28 2.39
N LEU A 124 0.51 10.42 1.99
CA LEU A 124 1.89 10.76 2.40
C LEU A 124 2.02 10.91 3.92
N LYS A 125 1.03 11.53 4.57
CA LYS A 125 1.00 11.61 6.04
C LYS A 125 0.86 10.22 6.67
N ALA A 126 0.03 9.35 6.13
CA ALA A 126 -0.10 7.97 6.61
C ALA A 126 1.21 7.18 6.49
N MET A 127 1.90 7.30 5.34
CA MET A 127 3.20 6.68 5.09
C MET A 127 4.25 7.12 6.11
N GLN A 128 4.30 8.42 6.42
CA GLN A 128 5.22 8.98 7.41
C GLN A 128 4.99 8.39 8.81
N LEU A 129 3.73 8.35 9.24
CA LEU A 129 3.33 7.79 10.54
C LEU A 129 3.69 6.32 10.66
N ALA A 130 3.38 5.54 9.62
CA ALA A 130 3.71 4.13 9.55
C ALA A 130 5.21 3.88 9.62
N LEU A 131 6.02 4.67 8.92
CA LEU A 131 7.47 4.52 8.91
C LEU A 131 8.07 4.77 10.30
N VAL A 132 7.63 5.83 10.98
CA VAL A 132 8.05 6.13 12.36
C VAL A 132 7.65 5.01 13.32
N ARG A 133 6.41 4.51 13.21
CA ARG A 133 5.93 3.41 14.06
C ARG A 133 6.71 2.11 13.82
N LEU A 134 6.95 1.77 12.55
CA LEU A 134 7.70 0.58 12.15
C LEU A 134 9.13 0.63 12.71
N ARG A 135 9.81 1.77 12.54
CA ARG A 135 11.17 1.99 13.10
C ARG A 135 11.20 1.81 14.61
N ARG A 136 10.26 2.42 15.33
CA ARG A 136 10.17 2.29 16.79
C ARG A 136 9.96 0.84 17.20
N LEU A 137 9.02 0.13 16.58
CA LEU A 137 8.73 -1.26 16.88
C LEU A 137 9.96 -2.16 16.67
N LEU A 138 10.70 -1.95 15.57
CA LEU A 138 11.89 -2.73 15.26
C LEU A 138 13.06 -2.40 16.18
N LEU A 139 13.23 -1.12 16.56
CA LEU A 139 14.22 -0.71 17.55
C LEU A 139 13.95 -1.35 18.93
N GLU A 140 12.70 -1.38 19.38
CA GLU A 140 12.27 -2.06 20.62
C GLU A 140 12.56 -3.56 20.58
N LYS A 141 12.54 -4.17 19.39
CA LYS A 141 12.90 -5.58 19.16
C LYS A 141 14.42 -5.81 19.03
N GLY A 142 15.24 -4.77 19.13
CA GLY A 142 16.70 -4.86 19.13
C GLY A 142 17.33 -4.96 17.73
N VAL A 143 16.64 -4.50 16.69
CA VAL A 143 17.12 -4.50 15.31
C VAL A 143 18.24 -3.48 15.14
N ASP A 144 19.24 -3.82 14.32
CA ASP A 144 20.37 -2.94 14.05
C ASP A 144 19.92 -1.60 13.46
N LYS A 145 20.53 -0.50 13.94
CA LYS A 145 20.18 0.85 13.52
C LYS A 145 20.44 1.08 12.04
N GLY A 146 21.46 0.46 11.44
CA GLY A 146 21.75 0.56 10.02
C GLY A 146 20.58 0.08 9.16
N LEU A 147 20.01 -1.06 9.50
CA LEU A 147 18.85 -1.64 8.80
C LEU A 147 17.58 -0.80 8.94
N LEU A 148 17.43 -0.04 10.03
CA LEU A 148 16.27 0.84 10.22
C LEU A 148 16.22 1.98 9.20
N TRP A 149 17.38 2.40 8.68
CA TRP A 149 17.47 3.47 7.68
C TRP A 149 17.10 3.00 6.27
N GLU A 150 17.15 1.70 6.01
CA GLU A 150 16.73 1.08 4.74
C GLU A 150 15.20 0.87 4.64
N LEU A 151 14.46 1.16 5.72
CA LEU A 151 13.01 0.93 5.76
C LEU A 151 12.25 1.93 4.90
N GLU A 152 11.24 1.40 4.20
CA GLU A 152 10.32 2.15 3.36
C GLU A 152 8.86 1.87 3.74
N THR A 153 8.00 2.86 3.51
CA THR A 153 6.54 2.69 3.43
C THR A 153 6.05 3.09 2.05
N TYR A 154 4.87 2.62 1.67
CA TYR A 154 4.38 2.76 0.29
C TYR A 154 3.02 3.43 0.20
N GLY A 155 2.80 4.12 -0.91
CA GLY A 155 1.53 4.76 -1.25
C GLY A 155 1.06 4.30 -2.62
N ILE A 156 -0.25 4.19 -2.80
CA ILE A 156 -0.88 3.92 -4.09
C ILE A 156 -1.99 4.95 -4.28
N LEU A 157 -1.86 5.79 -5.29
CA LEU A 157 -2.93 6.72 -5.68
C LEU A 157 -3.46 6.30 -7.03
N ILE A 158 -4.77 6.19 -7.14
CA ILE A 158 -5.45 5.90 -8.39
C ILE A 158 -6.29 7.12 -8.74
N ASP A 159 -5.93 7.79 -9.83
CA ASP A 159 -6.74 8.86 -10.41
C ASP A 159 -7.19 8.40 -11.78
N LYS A 160 -8.50 8.31 -11.98
CA LYS A 160 -9.08 7.67 -13.17
C LYS A 160 -8.52 6.26 -13.38
N LYS A 161 -7.75 6.06 -14.45
CA LYS A 161 -7.14 4.80 -14.89
C LYS A 161 -5.66 4.72 -14.51
N ASP A 162 -5.11 5.80 -13.97
CA ASP A 162 -3.67 5.93 -13.69
C ASP A 162 -3.37 5.49 -12.26
N PHE A 163 -2.48 4.52 -12.14
CA PHE A 163 -1.96 4.02 -10.88
C PHE A 163 -0.58 4.62 -10.67
N CYS A 164 -0.45 5.43 -9.62
CA CYS A 164 0.83 6.01 -9.21
C CYS A 164 1.28 5.39 -7.89
N PHE A 165 2.51 4.91 -7.85
CA PHE A 165 3.07 4.27 -6.67
C PHE A 165 4.21 5.09 -6.06
N TYR A 166 4.11 5.32 -4.76
CA TYR A 166 5.07 6.09 -3.99
C TYR A 166 5.84 5.21 -3.02
N SER A 167 7.11 5.51 -2.80
CA SER A 167 7.91 5.02 -1.68
C SER A 167 8.35 6.19 -0.82
N MET A 168 8.33 6.00 0.50
CA MET A 168 8.85 6.95 1.46
C MET A 168 9.92 6.29 2.30
N HIS A 169 11.08 6.94 2.38
CA HIS A 169 12.17 6.60 3.28
C HIS A 169 12.62 7.87 4.01
N GLN A 170 13.45 7.72 5.05
CA GLN A 170 13.96 8.85 5.82
C GLN A 170 15.48 8.95 5.67
N VAL A 171 15.96 10.14 5.32
CA VAL A 171 17.39 10.49 5.15
C VAL A 171 17.64 11.78 5.93
N ASP A 172 18.64 11.79 6.81
CA ASP A 172 19.05 12.97 7.59
C ASP A 172 17.88 13.74 8.22
N ASP A 173 16.99 13.01 8.90
CA ASP A 173 15.75 13.49 9.52
C ASP A 173 14.63 13.97 8.57
N TYR A 174 14.86 14.02 7.26
CA TYR A 174 13.85 14.33 6.25
C TYR A 174 13.15 13.08 5.72
N PHE A 175 11.85 13.19 5.45
CA PHE A 175 11.10 12.16 4.73
C PHE A 175 11.15 12.45 3.23
N LEU A 176 11.81 11.59 2.48
CA LEU A 176 11.90 11.68 1.03
C LEU A 176 10.84 10.75 0.41
N VAL A 177 10.10 11.30 -0.55
CA VAL A 177 9.06 10.58 -1.28
C VAL A 177 9.45 10.52 -2.75
N ASN A 178 9.48 9.30 -3.28
CA ASN A 178 9.70 9.06 -4.69
C ASN A 178 8.46 8.40 -5.30
N GLU A 179 8.02 8.89 -6.44
CA GLU A 179 7.19 8.08 -7.34
C GLU A 179 8.13 7.09 -8.04
N PHE A 180 8.00 5.80 -7.73
CA PHE A 180 8.94 4.78 -8.21
C PHE A 180 8.36 3.95 -9.36
N ASP A 181 7.04 3.95 -9.53
CA ASP A 181 6.38 3.27 -10.64
C ASP A 181 5.01 3.90 -10.90
N ASN A 182 4.56 3.77 -12.14
CA ASN A 182 3.21 4.10 -12.55
C ASN A 182 2.76 3.20 -13.73
N PHE A 183 1.45 3.10 -13.91
CA PHE A 183 0.87 2.55 -15.12
C PHE A 183 -0.57 3.04 -15.31
N THR A 184 -1.03 3.05 -16.55
CA THR A 184 -2.42 3.30 -16.90
C THR A 184 -3.10 1.99 -17.22
N ILE A 185 -4.32 1.79 -16.70
CA ILE A 185 -5.17 0.67 -17.09
C ILE A 185 -5.53 0.82 -18.57
N PRO A 186 -5.27 -0.19 -19.43
CA PRO A 186 -5.77 -0.17 -20.80
C PRO A 186 -7.30 -0.19 -20.79
N ASP A 187 -7.92 0.59 -21.65
CA ASP A 187 -9.38 0.72 -21.72
C ASP A 187 -9.98 0.09 -22.99
N ASN A 188 -9.13 -0.53 -23.81
CA ASN A 188 -9.50 -1.24 -25.03
C ASN A 188 -9.00 -2.70 -24.97
N CYS A 189 -9.83 -3.64 -25.41
CA CYS A 189 -9.49 -5.05 -25.51
C CYS A 189 -8.29 -5.33 -26.43
N GLY A 190 -8.02 -4.47 -27.42
CA GLY A 190 -6.81 -4.55 -28.26
C GLY A 190 -5.50 -4.41 -27.46
N ASN A 191 -5.56 -3.79 -26.28
CA ASN A 191 -4.41 -3.50 -25.42
C ASN A 191 -4.32 -4.47 -24.22
N LEU A 192 -5.09 -5.57 -24.23
CA LEU A 192 -5.01 -6.62 -23.20
C LEU A 192 -3.59 -7.20 -23.03
N ARG A 193 -2.75 -7.13 -24.06
CA ARG A 193 -1.34 -7.52 -23.97
C ARG A 193 -0.53 -6.57 -23.08
N GLU A 194 -0.86 -5.28 -23.07
CA GLU A 194 -0.24 -4.31 -22.17
C GLU A 194 -0.58 -4.61 -20.71
N LEU A 195 -1.80 -5.07 -20.44
CA LEU A 195 -2.19 -5.55 -19.11
C LEU A 195 -1.29 -6.70 -18.63
N SER A 196 -0.87 -7.64 -19.49
CA SER A 196 0.09 -8.70 -19.08
C SER A 196 1.43 -8.11 -18.72
N HIS A 197 1.91 -7.14 -19.49
CA HIS A 197 3.18 -6.50 -19.23
C HIS A 197 3.15 -5.72 -17.92
N ILE A 198 2.06 -5.00 -17.65
CA ILE A 198 1.83 -4.28 -16.39
C ILE A 198 1.80 -5.26 -15.23
N ILE A 199 0.97 -6.30 -15.30
CA ILE A 199 0.86 -7.32 -14.25
C ILE A 199 2.23 -7.96 -14.01
N PHE A 200 2.92 -8.39 -15.06
CA PHE A 200 4.23 -9.04 -14.95
C PHE A 200 5.30 -8.11 -14.36
N LYS A 201 5.34 -6.85 -14.81
CA LYS A 201 6.21 -5.80 -14.24
C LYS A 201 5.93 -5.62 -12.74
N GLN A 202 4.67 -5.51 -12.34
CA GLN A 202 4.28 -5.39 -10.94
C GLN A 202 4.61 -6.65 -10.12
N CYS A 203 4.46 -7.86 -10.68
CA CYS A 203 4.92 -9.11 -10.03
C CYS A 203 6.43 -9.10 -9.78
N CYS A 204 7.22 -8.68 -10.78
CA CYS A 204 8.67 -8.65 -10.69
C CYS A 204 9.13 -7.60 -9.66
N HIS A 205 8.47 -6.44 -9.61
CA HIS A 205 8.72 -5.42 -8.58
C HIS A 205 8.35 -5.92 -7.18
N SER A 206 7.20 -6.59 -7.06
CA SER A 206 6.75 -7.25 -5.83
C SER A 206 7.73 -8.32 -5.38
N SER A 207 8.35 -9.05 -6.31
CA SER A 207 9.36 -10.08 -6.05
C SER A 207 10.70 -9.49 -5.58
N ARG A 208 11.11 -8.32 -6.09
CA ARG A 208 12.26 -7.57 -5.55
C ARG A 208 11.98 -7.06 -4.14
N ARG A 209 10.79 -6.51 -3.89
CA ARG A 209 10.35 -6.12 -2.53
C ARG A 209 10.21 -7.32 -1.59
N ARG A 210 9.85 -8.49 -2.11
CA ARG A 210 9.82 -9.76 -1.37
C ARG A 210 11.20 -10.15 -0.86
N GLN A 211 12.28 -9.83 -1.57
CA GLN A 211 13.64 -10.08 -1.07
C GLN A 211 14.03 -9.11 0.05
N SER A 212 13.62 -7.85 -0.02
CA SER A 212 13.81 -6.88 1.07
C SER A 212 12.95 -7.27 2.29
N ALA A 213 11.68 -7.60 2.10
CA ALA A 213 10.79 -8.07 3.16
C ALA A 213 11.23 -9.42 3.74
N ARG A 214 11.75 -10.36 2.93
CA ARG A 214 12.29 -11.64 3.41
C ARG A 214 13.56 -11.46 4.22
N ARG A 215 14.49 -10.58 3.81
CA ARG A 215 15.62 -10.19 4.68
C ARG A 215 15.10 -9.64 6.00
N VAL A 216 14.08 -8.77 5.95
CA VAL A 216 13.41 -8.20 7.13
C VAL A 216 12.61 -9.20 7.98
N THR A 217 12.32 -10.40 7.48
CA THR A 217 11.62 -11.44 8.28
C THR A 217 12.55 -12.58 8.69
N GLU A 218 13.48 -13.00 7.84
CA GLU A 218 14.37 -14.16 8.06
C GLU A 218 15.55 -13.80 8.98
N ASP A 219 16.12 -12.59 8.84
CA ASP A 219 17.15 -12.09 9.79
C ASP A 219 16.56 -11.81 11.19
N PHE A 220 15.23 -11.77 11.29
CA PHE A 220 14.47 -11.33 12.47
C PHE A 220 13.83 -12.50 13.25
N VAL A 221 13.94 -13.74 12.73
CA VAL A 221 13.53 -14.98 13.42
C VAL A 221 14.70 -15.63 14.16
N ARG A 222 15.95 -15.25 13.91
CA ARG A 222 17.08 -15.77 14.67
C ARG A 222 17.30 -14.93 15.93
N PRO A 223 17.08 -15.46 17.14
CA PRO A 223 17.47 -14.77 18.35
C PRO A 223 18.98 -14.58 18.33
N SER A 224 19.44 -13.36 18.59
CA SER A 224 20.86 -13.06 18.78
C SER A 224 21.44 -14.05 19.81
N PRO A 225 22.57 -14.74 19.53
CA PRO A 225 23.14 -15.68 20.46
C PRO A 225 23.41 -14.96 21.79
N ARG A 226 22.77 -15.45 22.86
CA ARG A 226 22.96 -14.90 24.21
C ARG A 226 24.45 -14.78 24.49
N LYS A 227 24.93 -13.55 24.69
CA LYS A 227 26.31 -13.32 25.16
C LYS A 227 26.50 -14.14 26.45
N PRO A 228 27.56 -14.96 26.56
CA PRO A 228 27.78 -15.74 27.76
C PRO A 228 27.97 -14.79 28.94
N ASN A 229 27.19 -15.00 30.00
CA ASN A 229 27.34 -14.31 31.27
C ASN A 229 28.78 -14.49 31.75
N LYS A 230 29.58 -13.41 31.71
CA LYS A 230 30.83 -13.37 32.45
C LYS A 230 30.48 -13.25 33.94
N ARG A 231 30.34 -14.39 34.59
CA ARG A 231 30.54 -14.50 36.04
C ARG A 231 32.05 -14.46 36.29
N ARG A 232 32.54 -13.37 36.86
CA ARG A 232 33.53 -13.32 37.94
C ARG A 232 33.68 -11.89 38.41
#